data_AF-A0A0S4JK90-F1
#
_entry.id   AF-A0A0S4JK90-F1
#
_cell.length_a   1.000
_cell.length_b   1.000
_cell.length_c   1.000
_cell.angle_alpha   90.00
_cell.angle_beta   90.00
_cell.angle_gamma   90.00
#
_symmetry.space_group_name_H-M   'P 1'
#
loop_
_entity.id
_entity.type
_entity.pdbx_description
1 polymer ?
#
loop_
_entity_poly.entity_id
_entity_poly.type
_entity_poly.pdbx_seq_one_letter_code
_entity_poly.pdbx_strand_id
1 'polypeptide(L)'
;MLVRTLLRRNASAAGSAGFTSNETFMSNNGAGFGLGSASAAYAAAVEAAERAKLPNRTTYESMTDADLETLLITKDRQISELRHIYENFHYEVDKRFRTMVLDYHDKAMQLAKVHGDMQNSSLNIQREALMRMRHQDEARNRDRRLVQFLCIVATFLFWFWLRRHYILAKQDVDPTLTTSVSGLRATLENFFGSSKRSARSWDTPFEKEVKERKE
;
A
#
# COMPACT_ATOMS: atom_id res chain seq x y z
N MET A 1 38.02 -5.66 -62.53
CA MET A 1 39.02 -5.84 -61.44
C MET A 1 38.87 -4.86 -60.27
N LEU A 2 38.20 -3.70 -60.41
CA LEU A 2 38.08 -2.67 -59.35
C LEU A 2 37.03 -2.96 -58.25
N VAL A 3 36.05 -3.84 -58.50
CA VAL A 3 34.97 -4.15 -57.54
C VAL A 3 35.47 -5.05 -56.40
N ARG A 4 36.41 -5.96 -56.69
CA ARG A 4 37.00 -6.91 -55.71
C ARG A 4 37.80 -6.21 -54.62
N THR A 5 38.35 -5.03 -54.89
CA THR A 5 39.12 -4.24 -53.92
C THR A 5 38.25 -3.46 -52.94
N LEU A 6 37.01 -3.11 -53.28
CA LEU A 6 36.11 -2.35 -52.40
C LEU A 6 35.43 -3.24 -51.34
N LEU A 7 35.08 -4.48 -51.69
CA LEU A 7 34.50 -5.46 -50.76
C LEU A 7 35.47 -5.90 -49.64
N ARG A 8 36.79 -5.82 -49.89
CA ARG A 8 37.81 -6.20 -48.90
C ARG A 8 38.01 -5.17 -47.79
N ARG A 9 37.59 -3.92 -47.99
CA ARG A 9 37.79 -2.83 -47.02
C ARG A 9 36.65 -2.74 -45.98
N ASN A 10 35.42 -3.10 -46.36
CA ASN A 10 34.25 -3.02 -45.48
C ASN A 10 34.12 -4.19 -44.49
N ALA A 11 34.87 -5.28 -44.66
CA ALA A 11 34.79 -6.45 -43.79
C ALA A 11 35.56 -6.32 -42.45
N SER A 12 36.30 -5.23 -42.23
CA SER A 12 37.18 -5.08 -41.05
C SER A 12 36.64 -4.20 -39.93
N ALA A 13 35.40 -3.69 -40.03
CA ALA A 13 34.86 -2.70 -39.09
C ALA A 13 33.64 -3.16 -38.25
N ALA A 14 33.27 -4.44 -38.27
CA ALA A 14 32.19 -4.95 -37.41
C ALA A 14 32.75 -5.52 -36.10
N GLY A 15 33.28 -4.63 -35.26
CA GLY A 15 33.62 -4.93 -33.87
C GLY A 15 32.37 -5.17 -33.04
N SER A 16 32.36 -6.30 -32.34
CA SER A 16 31.29 -6.82 -31.48
C SER A 16 30.89 -5.85 -30.36
N ALA A 17 29.67 -5.32 -30.41
CA ALA A 17 28.95 -4.85 -29.24
C ALA A 17 28.02 -5.98 -28.77
N GLY A 18 28.46 -6.72 -27.75
CA GLY A 18 27.62 -7.71 -27.07
C GLY A 18 26.54 -6.99 -26.27
N PHE A 19 25.29 -7.11 -26.70
CA PHE A 19 24.12 -6.69 -25.94
C PHE A 19 23.43 -7.94 -25.39
N THR A 20 23.56 -8.16 -24.08
CA THR A 20 22.83 -9.20 -23.35
C THR A 20 21.60 -8.57 -22.70
N SER A 21 20.43 -8.63 -23.35
CA SER A 21 19.16 -8.34 -22.69
C SER A 21 18.70 -9.59 -21.96
N ASN A 22 18.94 -9.61 -20.64
CA ASN A 22 18.36 -10.58 -19.72
C ASN A 22 16.99 -10.03 -19.27
N GLU A 23 15.95 -10.21 -20.07
CA GLU A 23 14.58 -9.86 -19.67
C GLU A 23 13.83 -11.13 -19.27
N THR A 24 13.79 -11.37 -17.95
CA THR A 24 12.87 -12.31 -17.32
C THR A 24 11.49 -11.65 -17.28
N PHE A 25 10.72 -11.76 -18.37
CA PHE A 25 9.32 -11.36 -18.38
C PHE A 25 8.48 -12.48 -17.77
N MET A 26 8.13 -12.34 -16.50
CA MET A 26 7.13 -13.19 -15.86
C MET A 26 5.76 -12.89 -16.46
N SER A 27 5.32 -13.73 -17.39
CA SER A 27 3.92 -13.80 -17.81
C SER A 27 3.25 -14.95 -17.04
N ASN A 28 2.53 -14.57 -15.98
CA ASN A 28 1.54 -15.42 -15.34
C ASN A 28 0.35 -15.56 -16.30
N ASN A 29 0.09 -16.76 -16.82
CA ASN A 29 -1.26 -17.30 -16.96
C ASN A 29 -1.23 -18.77 -17.36
N GLY A 30 -1.97 -19.59 -16.60
CA GLY A 30 -2.01 -21.03 -16.72
C GLY A 30 -2.61 -21.52 -18.03
N ALA A 31 -1.92 -22.46 -18.65
CA ALA A 31 -2.49 -23.50 -19.50
C ALA A 31 -1.51 -24.67 -19.51
N GLY A 32 -2.05 -25.89 -19.47
CA GLY A 32 -1.35 -27.11 -19.07
C GLY A 32 -0.09 -27.48 -19.88
N PHE A 33 0.65 -28.42 -19.29
CA PHE A 33 1.80 -29.12 -19.84
C PHE A 33 1.55 -29.61 -21.28
N GLY A 34 1.92 -28.79 -22.25
CA GLY A 34 2.03 -29.15 -23.66
C GLY A 34 3.48 -29.46 -24.02
N LEU A 35 3.97 -30.65 -23.63
CA LEU A 35 5.28 -31.17 -24.03
C LEU A 35 5.46 -31.32 -25.56
N GLY A 36 4.41 -31.07 -26.36
CA GLY A 36 4.44 -31.07 -27.82
C GLY A 36 4.81 -29.74 -28.50
N SER A 37 4.85 -28.60 -27.79
CA SER A 37 5.15 -27.30 -28.43
C SER A 37 6.63 -26.93 -28.38
N ALA A 38 7.41 -27.57 -27.52
CA ALA A 38 8.84 -27.27 -27.35
C ALA A 38 9.68 -27.76 -28.55
N SER A 39 9.32 -28.90 -29.18
CA SER A 39 10.04 -29.41 -30.35
C SER A 39 9.76 -28.59 -31.61
N ALA A 40 8.51 -28.11 -31.79
CA ALA A 40 8.14 -27.22 -32.88
C ALA A 40 8.80 -25.85 -32.75
N ALA A 41 8.85 -25.30 -31.52
CA ALA A 41 9.56 -24.05 -31.24
C ALA A 41 11.07 -24.20 -31.43
N TYR A 42 11.66 -25.34 -31.05
CA TYR A 42 13.07 -25.63 -31.27
C TYR A 42 13.39 -25.82 -32.76
N ALA A 43 12.56 -26.55 -33.51
CA ALA A 43 12.74 -26.74 -34.95
C ALA A 43 12.64 -25.40 -35.70
N ALA A 44 11.68 -24.54 -35.35
CA ALA A 44 11.56 -23.20 -35.92
C ALA A 44 12.76 -22.30 -35.55
N ALA A 45 13.29 -22.40 -34.33
CA ALA A 45 14.48 -21.68 -33.91
C ALA A 45 15.75 -22.16 -34.62
N VAL A 46 15.89 -23.47 -34.86
CA VAL A 46 17.00 -24.06 -35.62
C VAL A 46 16.91 -23.68 -37.10
N GLU A 47 15.72 -23.71 -37.69
CA GLU A 47 15.48 -23.27 -39.07
C GLU A 47 15.73 -21.76 -39.24
N ALA A 48 15.34 -20.94 -38.26
CA ALA A 48 15.66 -19.52 -38.21
C ALA A 48 17.17 -19.29 -38.04
N ALA A 49 17.86 -20.09 -37.23
CA ALA A 49 19.32 -20.03 -37.05
C ALA A 49 20.07 -20.46 -38.32
N GLU A 50 19.59 -21.47 -39.03
CA GLU A 50 20.10 -21.90 -40.34
C GLU A 50 19.90 -20.80 -41.40
N ARG A 51 18.74 -20.13 -41.42
CA ARG A 51 18.49 -18.96 -42.28
C ARG A 51 19.27 -17.71 -41.89
N ALA A 52 19.63 -17.58 -40.61
CA ALA A 52 20.44 -16.48 -40.09
C ALA A 52 21.94 -16.70 -40.27
N LYS A 53 22.39 -17.89 -40.72
CA LYS A 53 23.78 -18.09 -41.11
C LYS A 53 24.09 -17.17 -42.28
N LEU A 54 25.05 -16.27 -42.06
CA LEU A 54 25.54 -15.40 -43.13
C LEU A 54 26.06 -16.29 -44.26
N PRO A 55 25.64 -16.04 -45.52
CA PRO A 55 26.16 -16.78 -46.66
C PRO A 55 27.68 -16.64 -46.72
N ASN A 56 28.36 -17.79 -46.83
CA ASN A 56 29.81 -17.84 -46.90
C ASN A 56 30.31 -17.33 -48.25
N ARG A 57 31.53 -16.80 -48.28
CA ARG A 57 32.16 -16.26 -49.49
C ARG A 57 32.14 -17.23 -50.68
N THR A 58 32.31 -18.52 -50.42
CA THR A 58 32.29 -19.59 -51.44
C THR A 58 30.94 -19.69 -52.16
N THR A 59 29.83 -19.37 -51.47
CA THR A 59 28.48 -19.38 -52.03
C THR A 59 28.31 -18.29 -53.08
N TYR A 60 28.90 -17.11 -52.85
CA TYR A 60 28.89 -16.01 -53.82
C TYR A 60 29.82 -16.25 -55.00
N GLU A 61 30.96 -16.92 -54.78
CA GLU A 61 31.92 -17.24 -55.84
C GLU A 61 31.40 -18.36 -56.78
N SER A 62 30.46 -19.20 -56.32
CA SER A 62 29.82 -20.24 -57.15
C SER A 62 28.62 -19.77 -57.96
N MET A 63 28.10 -18.57 -57.71
CA MET A 63 26.93 -18.02 -58.40
C MET A 63 27.29 -17.43 -59.76
N THR A 64 26.33 -17.43 -60.69
CA THR A 64 26.51 -16.75 -61.97
C THR A 64 26.40 -15.24 -61.79
N ASP A 65 26.99 -14.46 -62.70
CA ASP A 65 26.95 -12.99 -62.63
C ASP A 65 25.50 -12.44 -62.65
N ALA A 66 24.58 -13.11 -63.37
CA ALA A 66 23.16 -12.76 -63.40
C ALA A 66 22.46 -13.01 -62.06
N ASP A 67 22.80 -14.11 -61.37
CA ASP A 67 22.27 -14.42 -60.03
C ASP A 67 22.80 -13.42 -58.99
N LEU A 68 24.05 -12.98 -59.13
CA LEU A 68 24.64 -11.96 -58.25
C LEU A 68 23.97 -10.59 -58.42
N GLU A 69 23.66 -10.18 -59.67
CA GLU A 69 22.97 -8.92 -59.94
C GLU A 69 21.55 -8.91 -59.38
N THR A 70 20.78 -9.99 -59.57
CA THR A 70 19.43 -10.12 -59.01
C THR A 70 19.46 -10.17 -57.48
N LEU A 71 20.46 -10.81 -56.88
CA LEU A 71 20.68 -10.82 -55.43
C LEU A 71 20.97 -9.41 -54.91
N LEU A 72 21.79 -8.63 -55.62
CA LEU A 72 22.13 -7.26 -55.21
C LEU A 72 20.90 -6.36 -55.25
N ILE A 73 20.11 -6.42 -56.33
CA ILE A 73 18.85 -5.67 -56.46
C ILE A 73 17.85 -6.04 -55.35
N THR A 74 17.70 -7.34 -55.07
CA THR A 74 16.80 -7.80 -54.00
C THR A 74 17.28 -7.37 -52.62
N LYS A 75 18.60 -7.36 -52.36
CA LYS A 75 19.17 -6.87 -51.11
C LYS A 75 18.99 -5.37 -50.93
N ASP A 76 19.20 -4.57 -51.96
CA ASP A 76 18.96 -3.13 -51.90
C ASP A 76 17.49 -2.81 -51.62
N ARG A 77 16.57 -3.57 -52.24
CA ARG A 77 15.14 -3.47 -51.94
C ARG A 77 14.83 -3.83 -50.49
N GLN A 78 15.38 -4.93 -49.98
CA GLN A 78 15.22 -5.34 -48.58
C GLN A 78 15.76 -4.26 -47.63
N ILE A 79 16.93 -3.70 -47.89
CA ILE A 79 17.53 -2.64 -47.07
C ILE A 79 16.64 -1.39 -47.06
N SER A 80 16.10 -1.00 -48.23
CA SER A 80 15.18 0.13 -48.35
C SER A 80 13.89 -0.09 -47.54
N GLU A 81 13.30 -1.28 -47.64
CA GLU A 81 12.11 -1.66 -46.88
C GLU A 81 12.38 -1.68 -45.37
N LEU A 82 13.51 -2.25 -44.92
CA LEU A 82 13.92 -2.23 -43.51
C LEU A 82 14.15 -0.81 -43.01
N ARG A 83 14.73 0.07 -43.81
CA ARG A 83 14.94 1.47 -43.45
C ARG A 83 13.61 2.18 -43.20
N HIS A 84 12.64 1.99 -44.08
CA HIS A 84 11.31 2.55 -43.94
C HIS A 84 10.58 2.00 -42.69
N ILE A 85 10.70 0.70 -42.42
CA ILE A 85 10.13 0.08 -41.21
C ILE A 85 10.79 0.67 -39.95
N TYR A 86 12.11 0.82 -39.95
CA TYR A 86 12.85 1.37 -38.82
C TYR A 86 12.48 2.82 -38.52
N GLU A 87 12.39 3.65 -39.57
CA GLU A 87 11.98 5.05 -39.44
C GLU A 87 10.54 5.14 -38.89
N ASN A 88 9.59 4.40 -39.47
CA ASN A 88 8.21 4.38 -38.98
C ASN A 88 8.10 3.87 -37.54
N PHE A 89 8.85 2.83 -37.19
CA PHE A 89 8.87 2.30 -35.84
C PHE A 89 9.33 3.37 -34.84
N HIS A 90 10.41 4.09 -35.14
CA HIS A 90 10.88 5.18 -34.28
C HIS A 90 9.85 6.29 -34.13
N TYR A 91 9.22 6.71 -35.22
CA TYR A 91 8.18 7.73 -35.16
C TYR A 91 6.96 7.29 -34.34
N GLU A 92 6.52 6.04 -34.49
CA GLU A 92 5.40 5.52 -33.72
C GLU A 92 5.73 5.36 -32.24
N VAL A 93 6.92 4.85 -31.91
CA VAL A 93 7.36 4.67 -30.53
C VAL A 93 7.51 6.01 -29.83
N ASP A 94 8.17 6.98 -30.47
CA ASP A 94 8.33 8.33 -29.93
C ASP A 94 6.97 9.03 -29.72
N LYS A 95 6.04 8.88 -30.68
CA LYS A 95 4.68 9.40 -30.55
C LYS A 95 3.95 8.76 -29.35
N ARG A 96 3.95 7.43 -29.24
CA ARG A 96 3.29 6.71 -28.14
C ARG A 96 3.93 7.02 -26.79
N PHE A 97 5.25 7.14 -26.75
CA PHE A 97 5.99 7.50 -25.55
C PHE A 97 5.60 8.91 -25.08
N ARG A 98 5.56 9.90 -25.98
CA ARG A 98 5.11 11.25 -25.62
C ARG A 98 3.68 11.27 -25.08
N THR A 99 2.76 10.56 -25.74
CA THR A 99 1.37 10.49 -25.25
C THR A 99 1.27 9.83 -23.88
N MET A 100 2.06 8.78 -23.65
CA MET A 100 2.09 8.06 -22.38
C MET A 100 2.63 8.95 -21.26
N VAL A 101 3.73 9.67 -21.51
CA VAL A 101 4.33 10.59 -20.53
C VAL A 101 3.35 11.70 -20.15
N LEU A 102 2.64 12.28 -21.13
CA LEU A 102 1.64 13.31 -20.86
C LEU A 102 0.47 12.76 -20.01
N ASP A 103 -0.04 11.57 -20.35
CA ASP A 103 -1.11 10.94 -19.58
C ASP A 103 -0.67 10.62 -18.13
N TYR A 104 0.56 10.15 -17.93
CA TYR A 104 1.10 9.96 -16.58
C TYR A 104 1.26 11.27 -15.82
N HIS A 105 1.71 12.33 -16.47
CA HIS A 105 1.84 13.64 -15.85
C HIS A 105 0.47 14.18 -15.40
N ASP A 106 -0.55 14.08 -16.26
CA ASP A 106 -1.91 14.50 -15.93
C ASP A 106 -2.49 13.70 -14.77
N LYS A 107 -2.30 12.37 -14.77
CA LYS A 107 -2.71 11.51 -13.65
C LYS A 107 -2.00 11.88 -12.34
N ALA A 108 -0.70 12.18 -12.39
CA ALA A 108 0.04 12.62 -11.23
C ALA A 108 -0.48 13.96 -10.68
N MET A 109 -0.78 14.92 -11.56
CA MET A 109 -1.37 16.21 -11.17
C MET A 109 -2.76 16.05 -10.56
N GLN A 110 -3.61 15.19 -11.13
CA GLN A 110 -4.93 14.88 -10.57
C GLN A 110 -4.81 14.22 -9.19
N LEU A 111 -3.89 13.28 -9.01
CA LEU A 111 -3.68 12.63 -7.73
C LEU A 111 -3.20 13.62 -6.67
N ALA A 112 -2.29 14.54 -7.02
CA ALA A 112 -1.84 15.60 -6.13
C ALA A 112 -3.01 16.52 -5.71
N LYS A 113 -3.90 16.87 -6.64
CA LYS A 113 -5.10 17.66 -6.34
C LYS A 113 -6.05 16.92 -5.40
N VAL A 114 -6.39 15.66 -5.71
CA VAL A 114 -7.28 14.83 -4.88
C VAL A 114 -6.70 14.67 -3.47
N HIS A 115 -5.39 14.49 -3.35
CA HIS A 115 -4.72 14.38 -2.06
C HIS A 115 -4.83 15.70 -1.26
N GLY A 116 -4.61 16.85 -1.89
CA GLY A 116 -4.80 18.16 -1.26
C GLY A 116 -6.24 18.40 -0.81
N ASP A 117 -7.22 18.07 -1.66
CA ASP A 117 -8.64 18.20 -1.34
C ASP A 117 -9.04 17.28 -0.18
N MET A 118 -8.53 16.04 -0.17
CA MET A 118 -8.79 15.08 0.90
C MET A 118 -8.18 15.53 2.23
N GLN A 119 -6.96 16.10 2.22
CA GLN A 119 -6.35 16.66 3.43
C GLN A 119 -7.21 17.79 4.00
N ASN A 120 -7.67 18.72 3.16
CA ASN A 120 -8.54 19.81 3.58
C ASN A 120 -9.89 19.30 4.14
N SER A 121 -10.49 18.33 3.46
CA SER A 121 -11.72 17.66 3.93
C SER A 121 -11.51 17.00 5.29
N SER A 122 -10.39 16.28 5.47
CA SER A 122 -10.07 15.61 6.72
C SER A 122 -9.92 16.59 7.89
N LEU A 123 -9.29 17.75 7.65
CA LEU A 123 -9.12 18.80 8.67
C LEU A 123 -10.45 19.41 9.07
N ASN A 124 -11.38 19.61 8.12
CA ASN A 124 -12.72 20.11 8.42
C ASN A 124 -13.51 19.11 9.26
N ILE A 125 -13.47 17.83 8.91
CA ILE A 125 -14.11 16.76 9.69
C ILE A 125 -13.54 16.72 11.12
N GLN A 126 -12.22 16.83 11.27
CA GLN A 126 -11.58 16.85 12.58
C GLN A 126 -12.00 18.08 13.41
N ARG A 127 -12.10 19.27 12.79
CA ARG A 127 -12.61 20.47 13.47
C ARG A 127 -14.05 20.29 13.95
N GLU A 128 -14.93 19.75 13.10
CA GLU A 128 -16.31 19.47 13.48
C GLU A 128 -16.40 18.42 14.61
N ALA A 129 -15.59 17.35 14.53
CA ALA A 129 -15.54 16.33 15.57
C ALA A 129 -15.08 16.91 16.90
N LEU A 130 -14.04 17.76 16.91
CA LEU A 130 -13.56 18.46 18.10
C LEU A 130 -14.63 19.40 18.68
N MET A 131 -15.36 20.13 17.84
CA MET A 131 -16.47 20.97 18.30
C MET A 131 -17.58 20.13 18.95
N ARG A 132 -17.94 18.99 18.34
CA ARG A 132 -18.92 18.06 18.93
C ARG A 132 -18.45 17.49 20.26
N MET A 133 -17.19 17.05 20.37
CA MET A 133 -16.63 16.56 21.63
C MET A 133 -16.64 17.63 22.71
N ARG A 134 -16.26 18.87 22.38
CA ARG A 134 -16.31 19.99 23.31
C ARG A 134 -17.73 20.24 23.84
N HIS A 135 -18.73 20.23 22.97
CA HIS A 135 -20.12 20.40 23.39
C HIS A 135 -20.60 19.25 24.30
N GLN A 136 -20.16 18.01 24.02
CA GLN A 136 -20.45 16.86 24.88
C GLN A 136 -19.79 16.99 26.25
N ASP A 137 -18.53 17.45 26.30
CA ASP A 137 -17.82 17.68 27.56
C ASP A 137 -18.45 18.80 28.39
N GLU A 138 -18.87 19.89 27.75
CA GLU A 138 -19.57 21.00 28.42
C GLU A 138 -20.93 20.53 28.99
N ALA A 139 -21.70 19.75 28.24
CA ALA A 139 -22.95 19.15 28.71
C ALA A 139 -22.70 18.19 29.89
N ARG A 140 -21.75 17.27 29.75
CA ARG A 140 -21.39 16.30 30.79
C ARG A 140 -20.88 16.98 32.06
N ASN A 141 -20.11 18.06 31.93
CA ASN A 141 -19.61 18.82 33.07
C ASN A 141 -20.75 19.52 33.82
N ARG A 142 -21.74 20.08 33.10
CA ARG A 142 -22.96 20.62 33.72
C ARG A 142 -23.72 19.54 34.49
N ASP A 143 -23.94 18.38 33.89
CA ASP A 143 -24.64 17.27 34.54
C ASP A 143 -23.89 16.76 35.78
N ARG A 144 -22.56 16.62 35.69
CA ARG A 144 -21.72 16.24 36.84
C ARG A 144 -21.84 17.24 37.98
N ARG A 145 -21.81 18.55 37.69
CA ARG A 145 -21.98 19.59 38.71
C ARG A 145 -23.34 19.46 39.37
N LEU A 146 -24.42 19.31 38.59
CA LEU A 146 -25.77 19.13 39.14
C LEU A 146 -25.88 17.91 40.05
N VAL A 147 -25.36 16.75 39.61
CA VAL A 147 -25.35 15.53 40.43
C VAL A 147 -24.54 15.72 41.70
N GLN A 148 -23.38 16.38 41.62
CA GLN A 148 -22.55 16.68 42.78
C GLN A 148 -23.28 17.61 43.76
N PHE A 149 -23.94 18.65 43.28
CA PHE A 149 -24.78 19.53 44.11
C PHE A 149 -25.91 18.74 44.79
N LEU A 150 -26.64 17.90 44.06
CA LEU A 150 -27.70 17.06 44.63
C LEU A 150 -27.17 16.10 45.70
N CYS A 151 -26.02 15.48 45.46
CA CYS A 151 -25.36 14.61 46.44
C CYS A 151 -24.97 15.37 47.72
N ILE A 152 -24.44 16.59 47.57
CA ILE A 152 -24.10 17.46 48.70
C ILE A 152 -25.37 17.84 49.49
N VAL A 153 -26.44 18.27 48.81
CA VAL A 153 -27.70 18.61 49.50
C VAL A 153 -28.28 17.40 50.23
N ALA A 154 -28.31 16.23 49.60
CA ALA A 154 -28.82 15.01 50.22
C ALA A 154 -28.00 14.60 51.45
N THR A 155 -26.66 14.69 51.38
CA THR A 155 -25.79 14.40 52.53
C THR A 155 -25.97 15.40 53.67
N PHE A 156 -26.19 16.69 53.39
CA PHE A 156 -26.53 17.69 54.41
C PHE A 156 -27.89 17.44 55.06
N LEU A 157 -28.92 17.11 54.27
CA LEU A 157 -30.25 16.76 54.79
C LEU A 157 -30.18 15.51 55.66
N PHE A 158 -29.46 14.49 55.20
CA PHE A 158 -29.23 13.27 55.97
C PHE A 158 -28.49 13.56 57.28
N TRP A 159 -27.47 14.42 57.26
CA TRP A 159 -26.75 14.84 58.46
C TRP A 159 -27.66 15.59 59.45
N PHE A 160 -28.50 16.50 58.97
CA PHE A 160 -29.44 17.23 59.82
C PHE A 160 -30.51 16.30 60.40
N TRP A 161 -31.00 15.35 59.60
CA TRP A 161 -31.93 14.32 60.04
C TRP A 161 -31.32 13.43 61.12
N LEU A 162 -30.09 12.92 60.91
CA LEU A 162 -29.33 12.17 61.91
C LEU A 162 -29.17 12.98 63.19
N ARG A 163 -28.70 14.23 63.09
CA ARG A 163 -28.50 15.10 64.25
C ARG A 163 -29.80 15.31 65.02
N ARG A 164 -30.91 15.59 64.32
CA ARG A 164 -32.23 15.77 64.95
C ARG A 164 -32.71 14.49 65.63
N HIS A 165 -32.61 13.35 64.95
CA HIS A 165 -33.15 12.07 65.44
C HIS A 165 -32.29 11.45 66.55
N TYR A 166 -30.96 11.60 66.51
CA TYR A 166 -30.06 11.11 67.55
C TYR A 166 -29.96 12.04 68.78
N ILE A 167 -30.18 13.36 68.63
CA ILE A 167 -30.23 14.28 69.78
C ILE A 167 -31.54 14.08 70.57
N LEU A 168 -32.67 13.86 69.89
CA LEU A 168 -33.93 13.53 70.55
C LEU A 168 -33.92 12.14 71.20
N ALA A 169 -33.30 11.14 70.56
CA ALA A 169 -33.12 9.81 71.18
C ALA A 169 -32.18 9.80 72.40
N LYS A 170 -31.43 10.88 72.65
CA LYS A 170 -30.59 11.04 73.84
C LYS A 170 -31.30 11.74 75.01
N GLN A 171 -32.49 12.30 74.82
CA GLN A 171 -33.28 12.90 75.90
C GLN A 171 -34.26 11.91 76.57
N ASP A 172 -34.56 10.78 75.92
CA ASP A 172 -35.44 9.74 76.48
C ASP A 172 -34.68 8.50 77.01
N VAL A 173 -33.37 8.62 77.29
CA VAL A 173 -32.61 7.56 77.95
C VAL A 173 -32.09 8.06 79.29
N ASP A 174 -32.90 7.83 80.33
CA ASP A 174 -32.47 7.89 81.72
C ASP A 174 -31.27 6.96 81.96
N PRO A 175 -30.27 7.37 82.77
CA PRO A 175 -29.07 6.60 83.05
C PRO A 175 -29.31 5.58 84.16
N THR A 176 -30.04 4.52 83.88
CA THR A 176 -30.21 3.40 84.82
C THR A 176 -30.16 2.06 84.09
N LEU A 177 -28.96 1.64 83.72
CA LEU A 177 -28.57 0.22 83.72
C LEU A 177 -27.07 0.10 83.42
N THR A 178 -26.31 0.04 84.50
CA THR A 178 -24.99 -0.59 84.51
C THR A 178 -25.17 -2.08 84.21
N THR A 179 -24.95 -2.48 82.97
CA THR A 179 -24.56 -3.85 82.63
C THR A 179 -23.43 -3.80 81.62
N SER A 180 -22.22 -3.96 82.15
CA SER A 180 -21.04 -4.36 81.40
C SER A 180 -21.35 -5.65 80.62
N VAL A 181 -21.44 -5.55 79.29
CA VAL A 181 -21.16 -6.68 78.41
C VAL A 181 -20.16 -6.21 77.37
N SER A 182 -18.94 -6.69 77.57
CA SER A 182 -17.85 -6.69 76.60
C SER A 182 -18.35 -7.19 75.24
N GLY A 183 -18.31 -6.31 74.25
CA GLY A 183 -18.53 -6.61 72.84
C GLY A 183 -17.38 -6.10 71.97
N LEU A 184 -16.14 -6.15 72.49
CA LEU A 184 -14.95 -5.92 71.69
C LEU A 184 -14.62 -7.21 70.92
N ARG A 185 -15.24 -7.45 69.76
CA ARG A 185 -14.63 -8.31 68.72
C ARG A 185 -15.23 -8.10 67.33
N ALA A 186 -14.44 -7.40 66.52
CA ALA A 186 -14.12 -7.72 65.13
C ALA A 186 -15.25 -8.12 64.17
N THR A 187 -15.70 -7.15 63.37
CA THR A 187 -15.67 -7.25 61.91
C THR A 187 -15.28 -5.89 61.33
N LEU A 188 -14.01 -5.51 61.54
CA LEU A 188 -13.32 -4.63 60.60
C LEU A 188 -13.01 -5.47 59.35
N GLU A 189 -14.04 -5.95 58.67
CA GLU A 189 -13.92 -6.58 57.36
C GLU A 189 -13.93 -5.46 56.32
N ASN A 190 -12.73 -4.95 56.07
CA ASN A 190 -12.24 -4.65 54.73
C ASN A 190 -13.27 -4.04 53.74
N PHE A 191 -13.67 -2.79 53.97
CA PHE A 191 -14.23 -1.94 52.91
C PHE A 191 -13.14 -1.39 51.95
N PHE A 192 -11.89 -1.85 52.07
CA PHE A 192 -10.95 -1.81 50.95
C PHE A 192 -11.23 -3.00 50.05
N GLY A 193 -12.29 -2.85 49.25
CA GLY A 193 -12.52 -3.68 48.07
C GLY A 193 -11.23 -3.67 47.24
N SER A 194 -10.58 -4.81 47.24
CA SER A 194 -9.40 -5.13 46.44
C SER A 194 -9.62 -4.67 45.00
N SER A 195 -9.05 -3.51 44.68
CA SER A 195 -8.65 -3.11 43.34
C SER A 195 -7.62 -4.13 42.83
N LYS A 196 -8.11 -5.25 42.30
CA LYS A 196 -7.31 -6.15 41.48
C LYS A 196 -8.06 -6.44 40.19
N ARG A 197 -7.72 -5.62 39.20
CA ARG A 197 -7.49 -6.01 37.81
C ARG A 197 -8.71 -6.48 37.05
N SER A 198 -9.46 -5.50 36.57
CA SER A 198 -9.85 -5.51 35.16
C SER A 198 -9.61 -4.12 34.61
N ALA A 199 -8.34 -3.82 34.31
CA ALA A 199 -8.02 -2.84 33.29
C ALA A 199 -8.49 -3.46 31.98
N ARG A 200 -9.80 -3.36 31.72
CA ARG A 200 -10.36 -3.54 30.38
C ARG A 200 -9.57 -2.61 29.50
N SER A 201 -8.83 -3.20 28.56
CA SER A 201 -8.02 -2.50 27.58
C SER A 201 -8.74 -1.27 27.06
N TRP A 202 -8.13 -0.11 27.30
CA TRP A 202 -8.50 1.15 26.65
C TRP A 202 -7.93 1.23 25.24
N ASP A 203 -7.58 0.08 24.66
CA ASP A 203 -7.10 0.02 23.29
C ASP A 203 -8.29 0.35 22.39
N THR A 204 -8.17 1.50 21.73
CA THR A 204 -9.11 1.88 20.68
C THR A 204 -9.06 0.82 19.58
N PRO A 205 -10.16 0.55 18.84
CA PRO A 205 -10.18 -0.47 17.78
C PRO A 205 -9.05 -0.28 16.75
N PHE A 206 -8.55 0.94 16.59
CA PHE A 206 -7.39 1.28 15.77
C PHE A 206 -6.06 0.72 16.32
N GLU A 207 -5.84 0.79 17.63
CA GLU A 207 -4.61 0.28 18.26
C GLU A 207 -4.51 -1.25 18.20
N LYS A 208 -5.65 -1.95 18.17
CA LYS A 208 -5.69 -3.39 17.91
C LYS A 208 -5.31 -3.74 16.47
N GLU A 209 -5.86 -3.00 15.50
CA GLU A 209 -5.59 -3.27 14.07
C GLU A 209 -4.11 -3.02 13.69
N VAL A 210 -3.46 -2.03 14.29
CA VAL A 210 -2.03 -1.76 14.06
C VAL A 210 -1.13 -2.85 14.67
N LYS A 211 -1.58 -3.50 15.74
CA LYS A 211 -0.80 -4.53 16.43
C LYS A 211 -0.89 -5.88 15.74
N GLU A 212 -2.05 -6.23 15.19
CA GLU A 212 -2.25 -7.46 14.39
C GLU A 212 -1.51 -7.45 13.05
N ARG A 213 -1.10 -6.29 12.52
CA ARG A 213 -0.31 -6.19 11.29
C ARG A 213 1.21 -6.24 11.49
N LYS A 214 1.68 -6.30 12.74
CA LYS A 214 3.11 -6.35 13.09
C LYS A 214 3.58 -7.70 13.63
N GLU A 215 2.65 -8.60 13.93
CA GLU A 215 2.92 -10.02 14.21
C GLU A 215 2.80 -10.84 12.91
#